data_AF-A0AAE1HTT7-F1
#
_entry.id   AF-A0AAE1HTT7-F1
#
_cell.length_a   1.000
_cell.length_b   1.000
_cell.length_c   1.000
_cell.angle_alpha   90.00
_cell.angle_beta   90.00
_cell.angle_gamma   90.00
#
_symmetry.space_group_name_H-M   'P 1'
#
loop_
_entity.id
_entity.type
_entity.pdbx_description
1 polymer ?
#
loop_
_entity_poly.entity_id
_entity_poly.type
_entity_poly.pdbx_seq_one_letter_code
_entity_poly.pdbx_strand_id
1 'polypeptide(L)'
;MQTFHALYGCTYCYQEQMRTAPRKRRFEIIAEPAAVRTHESTYQDALIAYEKRDLPKPEDRAHRGVKGPSVIMGLLYFNLIWGFPIDYVHADLLGIVKTHMKLIFEASRMKYWLDVTERTAIDDIYTSIDERLLRIKPPTRTTRVPRSISMWKCWKASEWRPWLFFYCIPCLCGLIKDKYIVHISLLSRAVSFLLQSSVTLGKPPHLVRLATTRWLSWYGAVKSHAKQYDELRTLFRTVADGDQGRDCPMAHHLAELHEDGSHRVYLSFLVPILKEIAAINVAFQRGYADISGAYADLRSFINTMVRRILRPEAIRSTQVGGMVSLTEMQALKTAMLRQENFLPLELVGYSGEGGAFWKAIVQERLSEEQKVAVMKACRNFLQAFVEELLSRLPSCVESVTKIRAFVPSVALSARGRPRFSGPPKDLISTYVACSPMHMLGLSEEEAEEMA
;
A
#
# COMPACT_ATOMS: atom_id res chain seq x y z
N MET A 1 18.65 -2.79 -15.35
CA MET A 1 19.28 -3.94 -14.66
C MET A 1 19.32 -5.22 -15.46
N GLN A 2 18.32 -5.62 -16.26
CA GLN A 2 18.40 -6.88 -17.05
C GLN A 2 17.89 -6.79 -18.51
N THR A 3 18.23 -7.77 -19.34
CA THR A 3 17.78 -7.92 -20.74
C THR A 3 16.97 -9.20 -20.96
N PHE A 4 15.70 -9.06 -21.34
CA PHE A 4 14.84 -10.22 -21.66
C PHE A 4 15.31 -11.02 -22.90
N HIS A 5 16.15 -10.41 -23.75
CA HIS A 5 16.74 -11.05 -24.93
C HIS A 5 18.05 -11.81 -24.64
N ALA A 6 18.57 -11.74 -23.41
CA ALA A 6 19.75 -12.51 -23.03
C ALA A 6 19.45 -13.99 -22.89
N LEU A 7 20.51 -14.80 -22.93
CA LEU A 7 20.44 -16.24 -22.65
C LEU A 7 19.82 -16.51 -21.26
N TYR A 8 20.21 -15.72 -20.26
CA TYR A 8 19.68 -15.76 -18.89
C TYR A 8 18.77 -14.56 -18.59
N GLY A 9 17.72 -14.39 -19.38
CA GLY A 9 16.83 -13.22 -19.28
C GLY A 9 15.82 -13.21 -18.13
N CYS A 10 15.83 -14.24 -17.26
CA CYS A 10 14.93 -14.30 -16.10
C CYS A 10 15.51 -13.51 -14.92
N THR A 11 14.66 -12.73 -14.26
CA THR A 11 15.04 -11.95 -13.07
C THR A 11 15.15 -12.78 -11.81
N TYR A 12 14.49 -13.94 -11.75
CA TYR A 12 14.42 -14.77 -10.55
C TYR A 12 15.37 -15.98 -10.58
N CYS A 13 15.79 -16.45 -11.75
CA CYS A 13 16.63 -17.64 -11.87
C CYS A 13 17.61 -17.56 -13.03
N TYR A 14 18.55 -18.51 -13.04
CA TYR A 14 19.54 -18.71 -14.09
C TYR A 14 19.06 -19.72 -15.14
N GLN A 15 17.75 -19.79 -15.41
CA GLN A 15 17.26 -20.64 -16.49
C GLN A 15 17.71 -20.09 -17.85
N GLU A 16 18.26 -20.97 -18.67
CA GLU A 16 18.66 -20.65 -20.04
C GLU A 16 17.46 -20.63 -20.99
N GLN A 17 17.46 -19.66 -21.88
CA GLN A 17 16.50 -19.60 -22.97
C GLN A 17 17.03 -20.31 -24.22
N MET A 18 16.22 -21.21 -24.79
CA MET A 18 16.52 -21.84 -26.06
C MET A 18 16.32 -20.86 -27.22
N ARG A 19 17.28 -20.82 -28.15
CA ARG A 19 17.15 -20.04 -29.39
C ARG A 19 16.27 -20.80 -30.38
N THR A 20 15.16 -20.19 -30.79
CA THR A 20 14.20 -20.80 -31.73
C THR A 20 14.27 -20.20 -33.14
N ALA A 21 14.80 -18.98 -33.27
CA ALA A 21 15.06 -18.33 -34.56
C ALA A 21 16.07 -17.18 -34.36
N PRO A 22 16.54 -16.51 -35.44
CA PRO A 22 17.27 -15.25 -35.29
C PRO A 22 16.47 -14.25 -34.43
N ARG A 23 17.08 -13.77 -33.34
CA ARG A 23 16.48 -12.87 -32.35
C ARG A 23 15.21 -13.39 -31.63
N LYS A 24 14.90 -14.69 -31.71
CA LYS A 24 13.79 -15.31 -30.95
C LYS A 24 14.33 -16.34 -29.97
N ARG A 25 13.95 -16.18 -28.71
CA ARG A 25 14.30 -17.06 -27.60
C ARG A 25 13.05 -17.39 -26.79
N ARG A 26 13.03 -18.55 -26.13
CA ARG A 26 11.96 -18.96 -25.24
C ARG A 26 12.53 -19.73 -24.04
N PHE A 27 11.85 -19.65 -22.91
CA PHE A 27 12.07 -20.59 -21.81
C PHE A 27 11.40 -21.92 -22.15
N GLU A 28 12.09 -23.02 -21.91
CA GLU A 28 11.52 -24.36 -22.03
C GLU A 28 10.98 -24.82 -20.68
N ILE A 29 10.05 -25.77 -20.70
CA ILE A 29 9.58 -26.40 -19.48
C ILE A 29 10.67 -27.39 -19.07
N ILE A 30 11.33 -27.12 -17.95
CA ILE A 30 12.40 -27.95 -17.38
C ILE A 30 11.83 -28.81 -16.25
N ALA A 31 12.32 -30.04 -16.14
CA ALA A 31 11.92 -30.97 -15.07
C ALA A 31 12.51 -30.57 -13.72
N GLU A 32 13.75 -30.08 -13.73
CA GLU A 32 14.46 -29.61 -12.54
C GLU A 32 14.52 -28.08 -12.53
N PRO A 33 14.17 -27.40 -11.43
CA PRO A 33 14.25 -25.96 -11.34
C PRO A 33 15.67 -25.44 -11.51
N ALA A 34 15.85 -24.38 -12.31
CA ALA A 34 17.12 -23.70 -12.43
C ALA A 34 17.51 -22.99 -11.12
N ALA A 35 18.81 -22.78 -10.91
CA ALA A 35 19.32 -22.07 -9.74
C ALA A 35 18.69 -20.67 -9.62
N VAL A 36 18.22 -20.35 -8.42
CA VAL A 36 17.57 -19.07 -8.10
C VAL A 36 18.62 -17.98 -7.94
N ARG A 37 18.33 -16.79 -8.45
CA ARG A 37 19.16 -15.60 -8.24
C ARG A 37 18.99 -15.10 -6.81
N THR A 38 20.10 -14.76 -6.19
CA THR A 38 20.08 -14.05 -4.91
C THR A 38 20.43 -12.58 -5.13
N HIS A 39 20.20 -11.76 -4.11
CA HIS A 39 20.65 -10.37 -4.10
C HIS A 39 22.17 -10.30 -4.36
N GLU A 40 22.94 -11.11 -3.62
CA GLU A 40 24.39 -11.20 -3.73
C GLU A 40 24.84 -11.68 -5.12
N SER A 41 24.27 -12.78 -5.64
CA SER A 41 24.69 -13.32 -6.94
C SER A 41 24.42 -12.33 -8.08
N THR A 42 23.34 -11.56 -7.98
CA THR A 42 22.97 -10.56 -8.99
C THR A 42 23.81 -9.29 -8.86
N TYR A 43 24.27 -8.96 -7.65
CA TYR A 43 25.24 -7.89 -7.43
C TYR A 43 26.58 -8.25 -8.08
N GLN A 44 27.08 -9.48 -7.86
CA GLN A 44 28.29 -9.98 -8.52
C GLN A 44 28.15 -10.00 -10.06
N ASP A 45 27.02 -10.47 -10.59
CA ASP A 45 26.75 -10.41 -12.03
C ASP A 45 26.80 -8.97 -12.57
N ALA A 46 26.36 -7.98 -11.79
CA ALA A 46 26.38 -6.58 -12.16
C ALA A 46 27.78 -5.99 -12.15
N LEU A 47 28.64 -6.37 -11.20
CA LEU A 47 30.05 -5.97 -11.17
C LEU A 47 30.79 -6.50 -12.40
N ILE A 48 30.62 -7.78 -12.74
CA ILE A 48 31.24 -8.38 -13.94
C ILE A 48 30.74 -7.69 -15.22
N ALA A 49 29.46 -7.31 -15.28
CA ALA A 49 28.93 -6.54 -16.41
C ALA A 49 29.54 -5.12 -16.49
N TYR A 50 29.85 -4.51 -15.34
CA TYR A 50 30.51 -3.21 -15.28
C TYR A 50 31.97 -3.25 -15.74
N GLU A 51 32.70 -4.30 -15.39
CA GLU A 51 34.06 -4.54 -15.89
C GLU A 51 34.10 -4.66 -17.42
N LYS A 52 32.99 -5.12 -18.01
CA LYS A 52 32.84 -5.31 -19.47
C LYS A 52 32.26 -4.09 -20.20
N ARG A 53 32.07 -2.95 -19.52
CA ARG A 53 31.37 -1.78 -20.07
C ARG A 53 32.01 -1.22 -21.34
N ASP A 54 33.33 -1.35 -21.47
CA ASP A 54 34.11 -0.81 -22.59
C ASP A 54 34.13 -1.71 -23.82
N LEU A 55 33.48 -2.89 -23.76
CA LEU A 55 33.39 -3.77 -24.91
C LEU A 55 32.57 -3.10 -26.04
N PRO A 56 33.00 -3.26 -27.31
CA PRO A 56 32.43 -2.52 -28.43
C PRO A 56 30.96 -2.88 -28.70
N LYS A 57 30.55 -4.13 -28.44
CA LYS A 57 29.17 -4.59 -28.65
C LYS A 57 28.36 -4.56 -27.36
N PRO A 58 27.18 -3.88 -27.34
CA PRO A 58 26.33 -3.82 -26.15
C PRO A 58 25.86 -5.19 -25.64
N GLU A 59 25.68 -6.18 -26.51
CA GLU A 59 25.35 -7.55 -26.10
C GLU A 59 26.45 -8.24 -25.28
N ASP A 60 27.72 -7.90 -25.54
CA ASP A 60 28.87 -8.51 -24.87
C ASP A 60 29.15 -7.87 -23.49
N ARG A 61 28.60 -6.68 -23.26
CA ARG A 61 28.70 -5.96 -21.96
C ARG A 61 27.86 -6.63 -20.87
N ALA A 62 26.75 -7.28 -21.23
CA ALA A 62 25.86 -7.89 -20.26
C ALA A 62 26.42 -9.23 -19.74
N HIS A 63 26.43 -9.44 -18.44
CA HIS A 63 26.79 -10.72 -17.84
C HIS A 63 25.56 -11.45 -17.33
N ARG A 64 25.33 -12.68 -17.82
CA ARG A 64 24.16 -13.51 -17.47
C ARG A 64 22.85 -12.70 -17.49
N GLY A 65 22.65 -11.88 -18.52
CA GLY A 65 21.45 -11.05 -18.66
C GLY A 65 21.36 -9.81 -17.77
N VAL A 66 22.34 -9.56 -16.87
CA VAL A 66 22.48 -8.32 -16.10
C VAL A 66 23.29 -7.31 -16.92
N LYS A 67 22.79 -6.07 -17.03
CA LYS A 67 23.41 -5.00 -17.83
C LYS A 67 24.52 -4.24 -17.10
N GLY A 68 24.51 -4.28 -15.77
CA GLY A 68 25.40 -3.49 -14.92
C GLY A 68 24.70 -2.97 -13.67
N PRO A 69 25.44 -2.23 -12.82
CA PRO A 69 24.96 -1.70 -11.56
C PRO A 69 23.82 -0.69 -11.74
N SER A 70 23.02 -0.51 -10.71
CA SER A 70 21.98 0.52 -10.66
C SER A 70 21.99 1.18 -9.30
N VAL A 71 21.59 2.45 -9.23
CA VAL A 71 21.48 3.23 -7.99
C VAL A 71 20.64 2.50 -6.92
N ILE A 72 19.61 1.76 -7.34
CA ILE A 72 18.73 1.00 -6.43
C ILE A 72 19.48 -0.17 -5.75
N MET A 73 20.56 -0.68 -6.35
CA MET A 73 21.41 -1.72 -5.74
C MET A 73 22.10 -1.25 -4.45
N GLY A 74 22.27 0.06 -4.28
CA GLY A 74 22.87 0.62 -3.07
C GLY A 74 21.96 0.53 -1.84
N LEU A 75 20.64 0.35 -2.00
CA LEU A 75 19.69 0.43 -0.90
C LEU A 75 19.78 -0.80 0.04
N LEU A 76 20.14 -0.56 1.30
CA LEU A 76 20.41 -1.55 2.36
C LEU A 76 19.25 -2.55 2.58
N TYR A 77 18.01 -2.10 2.42
CA TYR A 77 16.82 -2.91 2.67
C TYR A 77 16.06 -3.29 1.41
N PHE A 78 16.63 -3.06 0.21
CA PHE A 78 15.97 -3.38 -1.04
C PHE A 78 16.54 -4.65 -1.68
N ASN A 79 15.75 -5.70 -1.75
CA ASN A 79 16.13 -6.91 -2.46
C ASN A 79 15.91 -6.74 -3.97
N LEU A 80 16.98 -6.74 -4.76
CA LEU A 80 16.90 -6.57 -6.22
C LEU A 80 16.08 -7.63 -6.97
N ILE A 81 15.89 -8.81 -6.39
CA ILE A 81 15.14 -9.92 -7.01
C ILE A 81 13.68 -9.85 -6.62
N TRP A 82 13.41 -9.62 -5.34
CA TRP A 82 12.05 -9.66 -4.78
C TRP A 82 11.40 -8.28 -4.60
N GLY A 83 12.17 -7.21 -4.74
CA GLY A 83 11.72 -5.83 -4.55
C GLY A 83 11.01 -5.24 -5.76
N PHE A 84 11.07 -5.90 -6.92
CA PHE A 84 10.28 -5.54 -8.09
C PHE A 84 9.08 -6.48 -8.21
N PRO A 85 7.84 -5.96 -8.15
CA PRO A 85 6.66 -6.78 -8.39
C PRO A 85 6.61 -7.20 -9.87
N ILE A 86 6.12 -8.42 -10.12
CA ILE A 86 5.79 -8.83 -11.49
C ILE A 86 4.56 -8.02 -11.92
N ASP A 87 4.73 -7.24 -12.97
CA ASP A 87 3.65 -6.42 -13.51
C ASP A 87 2.76 -7.23 -14.47
N TYR A 88 1.62 -7.71 -13.97
CA TYR A 88 0.65 -8.46 -14.76
C TYR A 88 0.07 -7.66 -15.95
N VAL A 89 0.06 -6.32 -15.87
CA VAL A 89 -0.44 -5.47 -16.95
C VAL A 89 0.45 -5.60 -18.18
N HIS A 90 1.76 -5.50 -17.98
CA HIS A 90 2.72 -5.57 -19.07
C HIS A 90 3.09 -7.02 -19.43
N ALA A 91 3.24 -7.90 -18.44
CA ALA A 91 3.61 -9.29 -18.66
C ALA A 91 2.46 -10.11 -19.25
N ASP A 92 1.30 -10.13 -18.60
CA ASP A 92 0.18 -10.98 -19.01
C ASP A 92 -0.70 -10.30 -20.05
N LEU A 93 -1.25 -9.13 -19.75
CA LEU A 93 -2.27 -8.52 -20.63
C LEU A 93 -1.69 -7.99 -21.94
N LEU A 94 -0.70 -7.10 -21.86
CA LEU A 94 -0.08 -6.51 -23.05
C LEU A 94 1.01 -7.40 -23.66
N GLY A 95 1.54 -8.34 -22.89
CA GLY A 95 2.52 -9.33 -23.35
C GLY A 95 1.82 -10.58 -23.89
N ILE A 96 1.46 -11.52 -23.01
CA ILE A 96 0.98 -12.86 -23.38
C ILE A 96 -0.37 -12.81 -24.10
N VAL A 97 -1.39 -12.18 -23.51
CA VAL A 97 -2.77 -12.16 -24.05
C VAL A 97 -2.79 -11.47 -25.41
N LYS A 98 -2.23 -10.26 -25.52
CA LYS A 98 -2.13 -9.54 -26.79
C LYS A 98 -1.37 -10.34 -27.84
N THR A 99 -0.27 -11.01 -27.47
CA THR A 99 0.47 -11.87 -28.39
C THR A 99 -0.39 -13.05 -28.82
N HIS A 100 -1.08 -13.73 -27.91
CA HIS A 100 -1.97 -14.85 -28.24
C HIS A 100 -3.07 -14.44 -29.23
N MET A 101 -3.70 -13.29 -28.99
CA MET A 101 -4.73 -12.74 -29.88
C MET A 101 -4.18 -12.33 -31.24
N LYS A 102 -2.96 -11.78 -31.28
CA LYS A 102 -2.25 -11.54 -32.53
C LYS A 102 -2.05 -12.83 -33.33
N LEU A 103 -1.72 -13.95 -32.68
CA LEU A 103 -1.58 -15.23 -33.38
C LEU A 103 -2.92 -15.71 -33.97
N ILE A 104 -4.04 -15.45 -33.31
CA ILE A 104 -5.37 -15.90 -33.76
C ILE A 104 -5.93 -15.01 -34.87
N PHE A 105 -5.81 -13.69 -34.71
CA PHE A 105 -6.43 -12.69 -35.58
C PHE A 105 -5.58 -12.23 -36.77
N GLU A 106 -4.27 -12.57 -36.81
CA GLU A 106 -3.49 -12.29 -38.02
C GLU A 106 -3.94 -13.17 -39.19
N ALA A 107 -4.40 -12.51 -40.26
CA ALA A 107 -5.01 -13.09 -41.46
C ALA A 107 -4.19 -14.20 -42.14
N SER A 108 -2.87 -14.27 -41.92
CA SER A 108 -2.00 -15.33 -42.44
C SER A 108 -2.22 -16.71 -41.77
N ARG A 109 -3.21 -16.85 -40.89
CA ARG A 109 -3.33 -18.00 -39.98
C ARG A 109 -4.74 -18.59 -39.87
N MET A 110 -5.42 -18.69 -41.01
CA MET A 110 -6.72 -19.36 -41.21
C MET A 110 -6.82 -20.75 -40.55
N LYS A 111 -5.69 -21.43 -40.36
CA LYS A 111 -5.59 -22.76 -39.72
C LYS A 111 -6.14 -22.88 -38.29
N TYR A 112 -6.36 -21.77 -37.59
CA TYR A 112 -6.88 -21.77 -36.21
C TYR A 112 -8.39 -21.77 -36.12
N TRP A 113 -9.06 -21.34 -37.19
CA TRP A 113 -10.50 -21.25 -37.29
C TRP A 113 -11.11 -22.58 -37.74
N LEU A 114 -12.38 -22.82 -37.41
CA LEU A 114 -13.08 -24.06 -37.76
C LEU A 114 -13.47 -24.09 -39.24
N ASP A 115 -14.23 -23.09 -39.71
CA ASP A 115 -14.88 -23.10 -41.03
C ASP A 115 -14.59 -21.83 -41.84
N VAL A 116 -13.32 -21.46 -41.94
CA VAL A 116 -12.92 -20.32 -42.75
C VAL A 116 -12.46 -20.81 -44.11
N THR A 117 -13.38 -20.70 -45.08
CA THR A 117 -13.10 -20.92 -46.50
C THR A 117 -12.55 -19.63 -47.12
N GLU A 118 -12.01 -19.69 -48.35
CA GLU A 118 -11.66 -18.48 -49.10
C GLU A 118 -12.87 -17.51 -49.29
N ARG A 119 -14.10 -18.00 -49.08
CA ARG A 119 -15.34 -17.21 -49.19
C ARG A 119 -15.76 -16.52 -47.89
N THR A 120 -15.26 -16.96 -46.73
CA THR A 120 -15.62 -16.35 -45.43
C THR A 120 -14.66 -15.20 -45.14
N ALA A 121 -15.14 -13.95 -45.20
CA ALA A 121 -14.28 -12.80 -44.94
C ALA A 121 -13.93 -12.73 -43.44
N ILE A 122 -12.71 -12.29 -43.11
CA ILE A 122 -12.30 -12.07 -41.71
C ILE A 122 -13.22 -11.05 -41.01
N ASP A 123 -13.84 -10.17 -41.80
CA ASP A 123 -14.80 -9.16 -41.34
C ASP A 123 -16.11 -9.78 -40.86
N ASP A 124 -16.57 -10.90 -41.44
CA ASP A 124 -17.77 -11.63 -40.98
C ASP A 124 -17.52 -12.28 -39.61
N ILE A 125 -16.30 -12.78 -39.40
CA ILE A 125 -15.85 -13.33 -38.12
C ILE A 125 -15.78 -12.22 -37.07
N TYR A 126 -15.22 -11.06 -37.42
CA TYR A 126 -15.16 -9.92 -36.52
C TYR A 126 -16.56 -9.41 -36.16
N THR A 127 -17.47 -9.34 -37.14
CA THR A 127 -18.87 -9.00 -36.92
C THR A 127 -19.52 -9.98 -35.94
N SER A 128 -19.31 -11.28 -36.15
CA SER A 128 -19.82 -12.32 -35.25
C SER A 128 -19.29 -12.19 -33.82
N ILE A 129 -18.02 -11.82 -33.66
CA ILE A 129 -17.41 -11.60 -32.34
C ILE A 129 -17.99 -10.34 -31.68
N ASP A 130 -18.14 -9.26 -32.44
CA ASP A 130 -18.69 -7.99 -31.93
C ASP A 130 -20.16 -8.15 -31.51
N GLU A 131 -20.98 -8.89 -32.26
CA GLU A 131 -22.34 -9.24 -31.85
C GLU A 131 -22.36 -10.02 -30.53
N ARG A 132 -21.42 -10.95 -30.34
CA ARG A 132 -21.30 -11.72 -29.09
C ARG A 132 -20.83 -10.83 -27.94
N LEU A 133 -19.90 -9.90 -28.18
CA LEU A 133 -19.44 -8.92 -27.21
C LEU A 133 -20.61 -8.09 -26.67
N LEU A 134 -21.48 -7.60 -27.57
CA LEU A 134 -22.65 -6.79 -27.21
C LEU A 134 -23.69 -7.55 -26.37
N ARG A 135 -23.78 -8.88 -26.53
CA ARG A 135 -24.74 -9.73 -25.80
C ARG A 135 -24.30 -10.06 -24.36
N ILE A 136 -23.01 -9.92 -24.05
CA ILE A 136 -22.46 -10.27 -22.73
C ILE A 136 -22.56 -9.06 -21.79
N LYS A 137 -23.23 -9.26 -20.64
CA LYS A 137 -23.26 -8.27 -19.55
C LYS A 137 -22.15 -8.58 -18.55
N PRO A 138 -21.10 -7.76 -18.44
CA PRO A 138 -20.02 -8.04 -17.52
C PRO A 138 -20.40 -7.69 -16.06
N PRO A 139 -19.66 -8.20 -15.06
CA PRO A 139 -19.89 -7.85 -13.66
C PRO A 139 -19.76 -6.34 -13.40
N THR A 140 -20.51 -5.79 -12.44
CA THR A 140 -20.59 -4.34 -12.11
C THR A 140 -19.23 -3.66 -11.88
N ARG A 141 -18.18 -4.42 -11.54
CA ARG A 141 -16.82 -3.91 -11.31
C ARG A 141 -16.00 -3.69 -12.58
N THR A 142 -16.48 -4.08 -13.77
CA THR A 142 -15.79 -3.77 -15.03
C THR A 142 -16.17 -2.37 -15.49
N THR A 143 -15.25 -1.42 -15.32
CA THR A 143 -15.49 0.00 -15.64
C THR A 143 -15.41 0.31 -17.14
N ARG A 144 -14.92 -0.62 -17.97
CA ARG A 144 -14.77 -0.45 -19.43
C ARG A 144 -15.15 -1.73 -20.17
N VAL A 145 -15.99 -1.57 -21.19
CA VAL A 145 -16.31 -2.61 -22.17
C VAL A 145 -15.28 -2.52 -23.31
N PRO A 146 -14.76 -3.65 -23.82
CA PRO A 146 -13.85 -3.63 -24.97
C PRO A 146 -14.49 -2.91 -26.15
N ARG A 147 -13.69 -2.16 -26.92
CA ARG A 147 -14.10 -1.67 -28.24
C ARG A 147 -14.31 -2.85 -29.20
N SER A 148 -14.79 -2.57 -30.41
CA SER A 148 -14.86 -3.58 -31.48
C SER A 148 -13.56 -4.36 -31.60
N ILE A 149 -13.68 -5.67 -31.86
CA ILE A 149 -12.55 -6.57 -32.05
C ILE A 149 -11.67 -6.13 -33.21
N SER A 150 -12.21 -5.45 -34.23
CA SER A 150 -11.42 -4.87 -35.32
C SER A 150 -10.28 -3.95 -34.82
N MET A 151 -10.48 -3.31 -33.66
CA MET A 151 -9.51 -2.40 -33.03
C MET A 151 -8.51 -3.10 -32.09
N TRP A 152 -8.49 -4.44 -32.03
CA TRP A 152 -7.72 -5.20 -31.04
C TRP A 152 -6.24 -4.80 -30.97
N LYS A 153 -5.63 -4.40 -32.08
CA LYS A 153 -4.22 -3.94 -32.14
C LYS A 153 -3.95 -2.73 -31.24
N CYS A 154 -4.96 -1.86 -31.10
CA CYS A 154 -4.95 -0.60 -30.36
C CYS A 154 -5.59 -0.71 -28.97
N TRP A 155 -5.98 -1.91 -28.54
CA TRP A 155 -6.56 -2.12 -27.23
C TRP A 155 -5.53 -1.89 -26.12
N LYS A 156 -5.98 -1.22 -25.06
CA LYS A 156 -5.22 -0.99 -23.83
C LYS A 156 -5.39 -2.19 -22.89
N ALA A 157 -4.53 -2.29 -21.87
CA ALA A 157 -4.62 -3.35 -20.87
C ALA A 157 -6.01 -3.44 -20.19
N SER A 158 -6.67 -2.30 -19.99
CA SER A 158 -8.02 -2.25 -19.42
C SER A 158 -9.10 -2.90 -20.29
N GLU A 159 -8.84 -3.13 -21.58
CA GLU A 159 -9.72 -3.88 -22.49
C GLU A 159 -9.30 -5.36 -22.58
N TRP A 160 -7.99 -5.63 -22.55
CA TRP A 160 -7.47 -7.00 -22.52
C TRP A 160 -7.84 -7.76 -21.25
N ARG A 161 -7.94 -7.07 -20.10
CA ARG A 161 -8.33 -7.67 -18.83
C ARG A 161 -9.73 -8.31 -18.90
N PRO A 162 -10.81 -7.57 -19.17
CA PRO A 162 -12.13 -8.18 -19.25
C PRO A 162 -12.25 -9.11 -20.46
N TRP A 163 -11.51 -8.87 -21.55
CA TRP A 163 -11.41 -9.83 -22.66
C TRP A 163 -10.95 -11.20 -22.17
N LEU A 164 -9.83 -11.28 -21.47
CA LEU A 164 -9.28 -12.55 -20.96
C LEU A 164 -10.26 -13.30 -20.05
N PHE A 165 -10.92 -12.59 -19.13
CA PHE A 165 -11.72 -13.24 -18.07
C PHE A 165 -13.17 -13.50 -18.42
N PHE A 166 -13.78 -12.68 -19.30
CA PHE A 166 -15.23 -12.70 -19.48
C PHE A 166 -15.66 -12.87 -20.94
N TYR A 167 -14.91 -12.32 -21.89
CA TYR A 167 -15.38 -12.27 -23.28
C TYR A 167 -14.70 -13.29 -24.20
N CYS A 168 -13.41 -13.56 -24.03
CA CYS A 168 -12.61 -14.29 -25.02
C CYS A 168 -13.16 -15.70 -25.31
N ILE A 169 -13.49 -16.47 -24.28
CA ILE A 169 -14.05 -17.81 -24.43
C ILE A 169 -15.43 -17.79 -25.08
N PRO A 170 -16.46 -17.09 -24.56
CA PRO A 170 -17.79 -17.11 -25.18
C PRO A 170 -17.81 -16.47 -26.56
N CYS A 171 -16.97 -15.47 -26.82
CA CYS A 171 -16.88 -14.86 -28.15
C CYS A 171 -16.24 -15.78 -29.19
N LEU A 172 -15.23 -16.58 -28.83
CA LEU A 172 -14.49 -17.42 -29.78
C LEU A 172 -14.98 -18.87 -29.86
N CYS A 173 -15.76 -19.33 -28.88
CA CYS A 173 -16.29 -20.71 -28.86
C CYS A 173 -17.12 -20.99 -30.12
N GLY A 174 -16.84 -22.12 -30.79
CA GLY A 174 -17.48 -22.45 -32.06
C GLY A 174 -17.03 -21.62 -33.27
N LEU A 175 -16.04 -20.74 -33.14
CA LEU A 175 -15.38 -20.05 -34.26
C LEU A 175 -13.94 -20.56 -34.48
N ILE A 176 -13.21 -20.84 -33.40
CA ILE A 176 -11.86 -21.44 -33.45
C ILE A 176 -11.87 -22.89 -32.99
N LYS A 177 -10.87 -23.66 -33.40
CA LYS A 177 -10.74 -25.08 -33.03
C LYS A 177 -10.65 -25.23 -31.50
N ASP A 178 -11.34 -26.24 -30.97
CA ASP A 178 -11.51 -26.46 -29.53
C ASP A 178 -10.19 -26.49 -28.75
N LYS A 179 -9.13 -27.07 -29.33
CA LYS A 179 -7.81 -27.10 -28.68
C LYS A 179 -7.30 -25.70 -28.32
N TYR A 180 -7.61 -24.68 -29.12
CA TYR A 180 -7.20 -23.29 -28.85
C TYR A 180 -8.10 -22.63 -27.81
N ILE A 181 -9.39 -23.00 -27.74
CA ILE A 181 -10.27 -22.61 -26.64
C ILE A 181 -9.74 -23.16 -25.31
N VAL A 182 -9.32 -24.42 -25.28
CA VAL A 182 -8.70 -25.03 -24.09
C VAL A 182 -7.41 -24.31 -23.69
N HIS A 183 -6.56 -23.93 -24.64
CA HIS A 183 -5.34 -23.17 -24.32
C HIS A 183 -5.65 -21.80 -23.71
N ILE A 184 -6.64 -21.08 -24.27
CA ILE A 184 -7.08 -19.78 -23.75
C ILE A 184 -7.70 -19.92 -22.37
N SER A 185 -8.51 -20.96 -22.13
CA SER A 185 -9.14 -21.18 -20.83
C SER A 185 -8.11 -21.52 -19.75
N LEU A 186 -7.08 -22.31 -20.08
CA LEU A 186 -5.96 -22.58 -19.19
C LEU A 186 -5.19 -21.30 -18.85
N LEU A 187 -4.92 -20.44 -19.84
CA LEU A 187 -4.28 -19.13 -19.62
C LEU A 187 -5.14 -18.24 -18.71
N SER A 188 -6.43 -18.10 -19.01
CA SER A 188 -7.37 -17.30 -18.21
C SER A 188 -7.43 -17.79 -16.77
N ARG A 189 -7.49 -19.11 -16.56
CA ARG A 189 -7.45 -19.75 -15.25
C ARG A 189 -6.14 -19.48 -14.52
N ALA A 190 -5.01 -19.64 -15.21
CA ALA A 190 -3.68 -19.44 -14.63
C ALA A 190 -3.48 -17.97 -14.20
N VAL A 191 -3.80 -17.01 -15.06
CA VAL A 191 -3.71 -15.58 -14.71
C VAL A 191 -4.69 -15.25 -13.58
N SER A 192 -5.93 -15.78 -13.61
CA SER A 192 -6.87 -15.58 -12.51
C SER A 192 -6.34 -16.11 -11.19
N PHE A 193 -5.61 -17.23 -11.21
CA PHE A 193 -4.99 -17.83 -10.02
C PHE A 193 -3.81 -16.98 -9.52
N LEU A 194 -2.93 -16.54 -10.42
CA LEU A 194 -1.78 -15.67 -10.10
C LEU A 194 -2.19 -14.29 -9.57
N LEU A 195 -3.37 -13.78 -9.96
CA LEU A 195 -3.92 -12.50 -9.49
C LEU A 195 -4.64 -12.59 -8.14
N GLN A 196 -4.75 -13.79 -7.56
CA GLN A 196 -5.28 -13.92 -6.20
C GLN A 196 -4.30 -13.32 -5.20
N SER A 197 -4.83 -12.83 -4.08
CA SER A 197 -4.04 -12.25 -2.99
C SER A 197 -3.09 -13.26 -2.33
N SER A 198 -3.23 -14.55 -2.62
CA SER A 198 -2.33 -15.63 -2.22
C SER A 198 -2.47 -16.81 -3.20
N VAL A 199 -1.35 -17.42 -3.59
CA VAL A 199 -1.29 -18.65 -4.37
C VAL A 199 -0.74 -19.76 -3.48
N THR A 200 -1.37 -20.94 -3.45
CA THR A 200 -0.82 -22.11 -2.73
C THR A 200 -0.81 -23.35 -3.58
N LEU A 201 0.24 -24.15 -3.41
CA LEU A 201 0.11 -25.59 -3.65
C LEU A 201 -0.81 -26.18 -2.57
N GLY A 202 -2.02 -26.58 -2.96
CA GLY A 202 -2.86 -27.48 -2.18
C GLY A 202 -3.94 -26.87 -1.27
N LYS A 203 -3.74 -25.70 -0.61
CA LYS A 203 -4.76 -24.92 0.16
C LYS A 203 -4.06 -23.70 0.83
N PRO A 204 -4.74 -22.54 1.03
CA PRO A 204 -4.14 -21.23 1.38
C PRO A 204 -3.29 -21.20 2.65
N PRO A 205 -2.04 -20.66 2.63
CA PRO A 205 -1.35 -20.21 3.82
C PRO A 205 -1.81 -18.77 4.09
N HIS A 206 -2.29 -18.58 5.32
CA HIS A 206 -2.72 -17.29 5.83
C HIS A 206 -1.71 -16.16 5.59
N LEU A 207 -2.20 -15.03 5.07
CA LEU A 207 -1.67 -13.73 5.49
C LEU A 207 -2.22 -13.45 6.89
N VAL A 208 -1.32 -12.96 7.76
CA VAL A 208 -1.62 -12.57 9.13
C VAL A 208 -2.90 -11.75 9.15
N ARG A 209 -3.88 -12.26 9.90
CA ARG A 209 -5.11 -11.55 10.25
C ARG A 209 -4.72 -10.12 10.62
N LEU A 210 -5.28 -9.11 9.95
CA LEU A 210 -5.29 -7.74 10.48
C LEU A 210 -5.62 -7.89 11.97
N ALA A 211 -4.70 -7.45 12.83
CA ALA A 211 -4.73 -7.80 14.23
C ALA A 211 -6.17 -7.69 14.74
N THR A 212 -6.70 -8.79 15.29
CA THR A 212 -8.00 -8.82 15.99
C THR A 212 -8.00 -7.98 17.26
N THR A 213 -7.01 -7.11 17.41
CA THR A 213 -6.86 -6.31 18.60
C THR A 213 -8.09 -5.40 18.70
N ARG A 214 -8.72 -5.48 19.86
CA ARG A 214 -9.90 -4.73 20.28
C ARG A 214 -9.74 -3.20 20.11
N TRP A 215 -8.52 -2.71 19.94
CA TRP A 215 -8.21 -1.29 19.86
C TRP A 215 -8.83 -0.53 18.67
N LEU A 216 -8.98 -1.16 17.50
CA LEU A 216 -9.66 -0.58 16.33
C LEU A 216 -11.18 -0.42 16.55
N SER A 217 -11.74 -1.15 17.52
CA SER A 217 -13.16 -1.05 17.86
C SER A 217 -13.45 0.06 18.87
N TRP A 218 -12.45 0.64 19.56
CA TRP A 218 -12.72 1.64 20.61
C TRP A 218 -13.46 2.85 20.07
N TYR A 219 -13.04 3.40 18.92
CA TYR A 219 -13.79 4.50 18.30
C TYR A 219 -15.23 4.07 18.00
N GLY A 220 -15.43 2.89 17.39
CA GLY A 220 -16.77 2.38 17.06
C GLY A 220 -17.64 2.16 18.29
N ALA A 221 -17.08 1.57 19.34
CA ALA A 221 -17.74 1.29 20.61
C ALA A 221 -18.08 2.59 21.35
N VAL A 222 -17.10 3.48 21.56
CA VAL A 222 -17.28 4.79 22.23
C VAL A 222 -18.26 5.67 21.46
N LYS A 223 -18.18 5.69 20.12
CA LYS A 223 -19.14 6.42 19.28
C LYS A 223 -20.56 5.87 19.42
N SER A 224 -20.73 4.55 19.41
CA SER A 224 -22.05 3.93 19.52
C SER A 224 -22.63 4.14 20.91
N HIS A 225 -21.81 3.97 21.95
CA HIS A 225 -22.16 4.22 23.34
C HIS A 225 -22.57 5.67 23.59
N ALA A 226 -21.77 6.64 23.10
CA ALA A 226 -22.12 8.06 23.18
C ALA A 226 -23.40 8.42 22.42
N LYS A 227 -23.66 7.76 21.28
CA LYS A 227 -24.87 7.99 20.47
C LYS A 227 -26.12 7.45 21.15
N GLN A 228 -26.03 6.29 21.80
CA GLN A 228 -27.14 5.58 22.42
C GLN A 228 -27.24 5.84 23.93
N TYR A 229 -26.63 6.93 24.42
CA TYR A 229 -26.44 7.13 25.85
C TYR A 229 -27.77 7.23 26.60
N ASP A 230 -28.76 7.92 26.03
CA ASP A 230 -30.07 8.12 26.66
C ASP A 230 -30.89 6.81 26.67
N GLU A 231 -30.83 6.03 25.58
CA GLU A 231 -31.45 4.71 25.50
C GLU A 231 -30.83 3.73 26.49
N LEU A 232 -29.50 3.72 26.60
CA LEU A 232 -28.77 2.88 27.55
C LEU A 232 -29.05 3.29 29.00
N ARG A 233 -29.06 4.59 29.29
CA ARG A 233 -29.44 5.13 30.61
C ARG A 233 -30.83 4.67 31.01
N THR A 234 -31.80 4.76 30.09
CA THR A 234 -33.18 4.31 30.33
C THR A 234 -33.26 2.81 30.54
N LEU A 235 -32.56 2.03 29.71
CA LEU A 235 -32.52 0.57 29.81
C LEU A 235 -31.93 0.13 31.15
N PHE A 236 -30.76 0.64 31.54
CA PHE A 236 -30.10 0.22 32.77
C PHE A 236 -30.91 0.59 34.01
N ARG A 237 -31.55 1.77 34.03
CA ARG A 237 -32.48 2.14 35.09
C ARG A 237 -33.67 1.17 35.16
N THR A 238 -34.32 0.91 34.03
CA THR A 238 -35.49 0.01 33.97
C THR A 238 -35.15 -1.42 34.42
N VAL A 239 -33.96 -1.91 34.04
CA VAL A 239 -33.50 -3.24 34.46
C VAL A 239 -33.18 -3.27 35.95
N ALA A 240 -32.51 -2.25 36.48
CA ALA A 240 -32.18 -2.16 37.90
C ALA A 240 -33.44 -2.07 38.80
N ASP A 241 -34.47 -1.34 38.34
CA ASP A 241 -35.74 -1.18 39.07
C ASP A 241 -36.67 -2.41 38.94
N GLY A 242 -36.41 -3.30 37.97
CA GLY A 242 -37.25 -4.45 37.67
C GLY A 242 -36.95 -5.71 38.52
N ASP A 243 -37.87 -6.67 38.47
CA ASP A 243 -37.78 -7.94 39.21
C ASP A 243 -36.50 -8.75 38.93
N GLN A 244 -35.95 -8.65 37.70
CA GLN A 244 -34.72 -9.33 37.29
C GLN A 244 -33.43 -8.62 37.77
N GLY A 245 -33.51 -7.33 38.12
CA GLY A 245 -32.35 -6.51 38.51
C GLY A 245 -32.12 -6.41 40.01
N ARG A 246 -33.15 -6.68 40.83
CA ARG A 246 -33.11 -6.55 42.30
C ARG A 246 -31.93 -7.27 42.96
N ASP A 247 -31.50 -8.41 42.40
CA ASP A 247 -30.36 -9.19 42.89
C ASP A 247 -29.12 -9.12 41.97
N CYS A 248 -29.04 -8.12 41.07
CA CYS A 248 -27.95 -7.95 40.12
C CYS A 248 -27.13 -6.68 40.41
N PRO A 249 -26.02 -6.77 41.17
CA PRO A 249 -25.16 -5.61 41.49
C PRO A 249 -24.64 -4.88 40.25
N MET A 250 -24.41 -5.62 39.16
CA MET A 250 -23.95 -5.05 37.90
C MET A 250 -24.99 -4.13 37.26
N ALA A 251 -26.27 -4.48 37.34
CA ALA A 251 -27.35 -3.65 36.79
C ALA A 251 -27.45 -2.31 37.54
N HIS A 252 -27.38 -2.34 38.87
CA HIS A 252 -27.35 -1.14 39.70
C HIS A 252 -26.11 -0.28 39.42
N HIS A 253 -24.93 -0.89 39.35
CA HIS A 253 -23.69 -0.16 39.07
C HIS A 253 -23.72 0.53 37.69
N LEU A 254 -24.23 -0.15 36.66
CA LEU A 254 -24.37 0.44 35.32
C LEU A 254 -25.42 1.55 35.29
N ALA A 255 -26.51 1.43 36.05
CA ALA A 255 -27.52 2.48 36.18
C ALA A 255 -26.93 3.72 36.86
N GLU A 256 -26.27 3.57 38.01
CA GLU A 256 -25.55 4.65 38.71
C GLU A 256 -24.53 5.33 37.79
N LEU A 257 -23.74 4.54 37.05
CA LEU A 257 -22.73 5.06 36.13
C LEU A 257 -23.35 5.91 35.01
N HIS A 258 -24.51 5.52 34.47
CA HIS A 258 -25.17 6.30 33.41
C HIS A 258 -26.01 7.47 33.95
N GLU A 259 -26.29 7.50 35.25
CA GLU A 259 -26.91 8.65 35.91
C GLU A 259 -25.94 9.81 36.14
N ASP A 260 -24.65 9.50 36.34
CA ASP A 260 -23.62 10.53 36.36
C ASP A 260 -23.39 11.11 34.95
N GLY A 261 -23.83 12.35 34.75
CA GLY A 261 -23.65 13.09 33.50
C GLY A 261 -22.19 13.35 33.14
N SER A 262 -21.24 13.18 34.09
CA SER A 262 -19.82 13.42 33.86
C SER A 262 -19.26 12.45 32.81
N HIS A 263 -19.77 11.22 32.77
CA HIS A 263 -19.38 10.21 31.80
C HIS A 263 -19.83 10.56 30.38
N ARG A 264 -21.04 11.09 30.19
CA ARG A 264 -21.52 11.57 28.87
C ARG A 264 -20.64 12.70 28.35
N VAL A 265 -20.31 13.65 29.21
CA VAL A 265 -19.40 14.76 28.89
C VAL A 265 -18.03 14.23 28.49
N TYR A 266 -17.48 13.29 29.25
CA TYR A 266 -16.19 12.66 28.94
C TYR A 266 -16.20 11.93 27.58
N LEU A 267 -17.26 11.16 27.28
CA LEU A 267 -17.40 10.49 25.98
C LEU A 267 -17.47 11.50 24.82
N SER A 268 -18.17 12.62 25.00
CA SER A 268 -18.26 13.67 23.98
C SER A 268 -16.88 14.28 23.64
N PHE A 269 -15.96 14.32 24.62
CA PHE A 269 -14.58 14.73 24.43
C PHE A 269 -13.74 13.66 23.71
N LEU A 270 -13.91 12.38 24.07
CA LEU A 270 -13.15 11.28 23.49
C LEU A 270 -13.48 11.02 22.01
N VAL A 271 -14.76 11.06 21.63
CA VAL A 271 -15.24 10.70 20.28
C VAL A 271 -14.44 11.37 19.14
N PRO A 272 -14.23 12.70 19.11
CA PRO A 272 -13.47 13.33 18.03
C PRO A 272 -11.99 12.90 18.01
N ILE A 273 -11.35 12.78 19.18
CA ILE A 273 -9.94 12.38 19.28
C ILE A 273 -9.76 10.94 18.78
N LEU A 274 -10.64 10.03 19.21
CA LEU A 274 -10.61 8.63 18.80
C LEU A 274 -10.91 8.47 17.31
N LYS A 275 -11.76 9.33 16.73
CA LYS A 275 -12.03 9.35 15.28
C LYS A 275 -10.78 9.66 14.46
N GLU A 276 -10.02 10.68 14.88
CA GLU A 276 -8.81 11.13 14.18
C GLU A 276 -7.72 10.05 14.22
N ILE A 277 -7.41 9.49 15.39
CA ILE A 277 -6.40 8.41 15.49
C ILE A 277 -6.85 7.13 14.77
N ALA A 278 -8.15 6.81 14.78
CA ALA A 278 -8.67 5.68 14.02
C ALA A 278 -8.46 5.87 12.51
N ALA A 279 -8.63 7.09 11.98
CA ALA A 279 -8.36 7.39 10.58
C ALA A 279 -6.88 7.22 10.22
N ILE A 280 -5.97 7.67 11.10
CA ILE A 280 -4.52 7.50 10.94
C ILE A 280 -4.14 6.01 10.96
N ASN A 281 -4.68 5.24 11.91
CA ASN A 281 -4.47 3.80 11.98
C ASN A 281 -4.94 3.09 10.71
N VAL A 282 -6.11 3.47 10.17
CA VAL A 282 -6.60 2.94 8.89
C VAL A 282 -5.66 3.31 7.73
N ALA A 283 -5.05 4.50 7.74
CA ALA A 283 -4.08 4.90 6.73
C ALA A 283 -2.84 3.99 6.74
N PHE A 284 -2.31 3.65 7.92
CA PHE A 284 -1.19 2.71 8.07
C PHE A 284 -1.51 1.27 7.63
N GLN A 285 -2.79 0.88 7.62
CA GLN A 285 -3.22 -0.48 7.29
C GLN A 285 -3.52 -0.71 5.80
N ARG A 286 -3.46 0.33 4.96
CA ARG A 286 -3.74 0.19 3.52
C ARG A 286 -2.64 -0.65 2.85
N GLY A 287 -3.03 -1.59 1.97
CA GLY A 287 -2.07 -2.42 1.24
C GLY A 287 -1.10 -1.66 0.33
N TYR A 288 -1.43 -0.42 -0.03
CA TYR A 288 -0.56 0.53 -0.75
C TYR A 288 -0.55 1.88 -0.01
N ALA A 289 -0.28 1.87 1.29
CA ALA A 289 -0.22 3.09 2.09
C ALA A 289 0.93 3.98 1.62
N ASP A 290 0.65 5.27 1.43
CA ASP A 290 1.71 6.30 1.44
C ASP A 290 2.21 6.42 2.88
N ILE A 291 3.27 5.68 3.20
CA ILE A 291 3.86 5.64 4.53
C ILE A 291 4.32 7.05 4.94
N SER A 292 4.93 7.80 4.04
CA SER A 292 5.39 9.16 4.33
C SER A 292 4.23 10.11 4.66
N GLY A 293 3.10 9.95 3.97
CA GLY A 293 1.85 10.65 4.28
C GLY A 293 1.30 10.27 5.66
N ALA A 294 1.20 8.96 5.96
CA ALA A 294 0.68 8.48 7.24
C ALA A 294 1.50 8.96 8.45
N TYR A 295 2.84 9.02 8.32
CA TYR A 295 3.70 9.61 9.37
C TYR A 295 3.52 11.13 9.48
N ALA A 296 3.31 11.85 8.37
CA ALA A 296 3.04 13.28 8.44
C ALA A 296 1.70 13.57 9.16
N ASP A 297 0.67 12.77 8.88
CA ASP A 297 -0.62 12.86 9.57
C ASP A 297 -0.48 12.55 11.07
N LEU A 298 0.30 11.51 11.42
CA LEU A 298 0.60 11.18 12.82
C LEU A 298 1.32 12.32 13.55
N ARG A 299 2.32 12.97 12.92
CA ARG A 299 2.99 14.14 13.48
C ARG A 299 2.00 15.27 13.76
N SER A 300 1.17 15.59 12.76
CA SER A 300 0.18 16.66 12.86
C SER A 300 -0.82 16.40 13.98
N PHE A 301 -1.23 15.14 14.14
CA PHE A 301 -2.10 14.71 15.21
C PHE A 301 -1.45 14.84 16.59
N ILE A 302 -0.23 14.34 16.79
CA ILE A 302 0.53 14.49 18.04
C ILE A 302 0.65 15.98 18.41
N ASN A 303 1.04 16.82 17.45
CA ASN A 303 1.16 18.27 17.68
C ASN A 303 -0.19 18.92 18.04
N THR A 304 -1.29 18.49 17.42
CA THR A 304 -2.63 18.95 17.79
C THR A 304 -2.98 18.55 19.22
N MET A 305 -2.67 17.31 19.63
CA MET A 305 -2.95 16.83 21.00
C MET A 305 -2.10 17.57 22.04
N VAL A 306 -0.80 17.76 21.78
CA VAL A 306 0.11 18.49 22.66
C VAL A 306 -0.33 19.94 22.85
N ARG A 307 -0.71 20.64 21.77
CA ARG A 307 -1.20 22.03 21.83
C ARG A 307 -2.49 22.19 22.64
N ARG A 308 -3.24 21.11 22.89
CA ARG A 308 -4.42 21.14 23.76
C ARG A 308 -4.06 21.13 25.25
N ILE A 309 -2.85 20.74 25.63
CA ILE A 309 -2.47 20.53 27.04
C ILE A 309 -1.21 21.28 27.48
N LEU A 310 -0.31 21.65 26.56
CA LEU A 310 0.93 22.37 26.88
C LEU A 310 0.83 23.85 26.48
N ARG A 311 1.54 24.68 27.23
CA ARG A 311 1.71 26.10 26.95
C ARG A 311 2.52 26.30 25.65
N PRO A 312 2.25 27.36 24.85
CA PRO A 312 2.98 27.62 23.61
C PRO A 312 4.50 27.72 23.80
N GLU A 313 4.97 28.26 24.93
CA GLU A 313 6.40 28.44 25.24
C GLU A 313 7.13 27.11 25.43
N ALA A 314 6.41 26.07 25.87
CA ALA A 314 6.95 24.72 26.02
C ALA A 314 7.08 23.99 24.67
N ILE A 315 6.34 24.43 23.65
CA ILE A 315 6.32 23.87 22.29
C ILE A 315 7.27 24.71 21.42
N ARG A 316 8.58 24.66 21.70
CA ARG A 316 9.57 25.44 20.93
C ARG A 316 9.52 25.07 19.44
N SER A 317 9.18 26.06 18.61
CA SER A 317 9.20 26.07 17.13
C SER A 317 9.24 24.70 16.45
N THR A 318 8.11 23.99 16.44
CA THR A 318 7.87 22.92 15.48
C THR A 318 7.76 23.58 14.11
N GLN A 319 8.68 23.34 13.17
CA GLN A 319 8.51 23.82 11.80
C GLN A 319 7.08 23.53 11.30
N VAL A 320 6.43 24.54 10.72
CA VAL A 320 5.09 24.41 10.15
C VAL A 320 5.22 23.55 8.90
N GLY A 321 4.60 22.37 8.91
CA GLY A 321 4.82 21.36 7.88
C GLY A 321 6.10 20.55 8.13
N GLY A 322 6.16 19.35 7.57
CA GLY A 322 7.30 18.43 7.74
C GLY A 322 6.93 17.08 8.35
N MET A 323 7.85 16.12 8.27
CA MET A 323 7.69 14.75 8.77
C MET A 323 8.09 14.61 10.23
N VAL A 324 7.71 13.50 10.87
CA VAL A 324 8.12 13.18 12.25
C VAL A 324 9.64 13.24 12.35
N SER A 325 10.14 14.01 13.32
CA SER A 325 11.55 14.07 13.68
C SER A 325 11.77 13.51 15.09
N LEU A 326 12.75 12.62 15.27
CA LEU A 326 13.05 12.05 16.59
C LEU A 326 13.46 13.14 17.60
N THR A 327 14.20 14.15 17.16
CA THR A 327 14.62 15.26 18.02
C THR A 327 13.43 16.09 18.51
N GLU A 328 12.47 16.36 17.62
CA GLU A 328 11.21 17.05 17.96
C GLU A 328 10.40 16.23 18.96
N MET A 329 10.23 14.92 18.71
CA MET A 329 9.44 14.04 19.56
C MET A 329 10.09 13.85 20.95
N GLN A 330 11.42 13.81 21.04
CA GLN A 330 12.15 13.78 22.31
C GLN A 330 12.03 15.10 23.09
N ALA A 331 12.07 16.24 22.39
CA ALA A 331 11.85 17.54 23.01
C ALA A 331 10.44 17.64 23.60
N LEU A 332 9.41 17.18 22.86
CA LEU A 332 8.04 17.10 23.35
C LEU A 332 7.92 16.18 24.56
N LYS A 333 8.52 14.99 24.50
CA LYS A 333 8.54 14.03 25.62
C LYS A 333 9.15 14.66 26.88
N THR A 334 10.24 15.41 26.72
CA THR A 334 10.90 16.12 27.84
C THR A 334 10.04 17.26 28.37
N ALA A 335 9.35 18.00 27.49
CA ALA A 335 8.45 19.07 27.89
C ALA A 335 7.27 18.55 28.73
N MET A 336 6.76 17.36 28.42
CA MET A 336 5.65 16.72 29.14
C MET A 336 6.02 16.22 30.55
N LEU A 337 7.31 16.10 30.90
CA LEU A 337 7.73 15.70 32.24
C LEU A 337 7.57 16.82 33.29
N ARG A 338 7.46 18.06 32.83
CA ARG A 338 7.47 19.27 33.67
C ARG A 338 6.06 19.80 33.85
N GLN A 339 5.57 19.84 35.10
CA GLN A 339 4.20 20.26 35.39
C GLN A 339 3.95 21.74 35.03
N GLU A 340 4.97 22.59 35.14
CA GLU A 340 4.93 24.01 34.79
C GLU A 340 4.61 24.28 33.31
N ASN A 341 4.87 23.29 32.44
CA ASN A 341 4.63 23.40 31.01
C ASN A 341 3.17 23.19 30.62
N PHE A 342 2.34 22.66 31.52
CA PHE A 342 0.94 22.39 31.22
C PHE A 342 0.07 23.64 31.34
N LEU A 343 -1.00 23.67 30.54
CA LEU A 343 -2.06 24.66 30.64
C LEU A 343 -2.87 24.43 31.92
N PRO A 344 -3.37 25.51 32.57
CA PRO A 344 -4.45 25.43 33.56
C PRO A 344 -5.65 24.66 33.00
N LEU A 345 -6.43 24.02 33.87
CA LEU A 345 -7.54 23.14 33.46
C LEU A 345 -8.55 23.87 32.58
N GLU A 346 -8.78 25.16 32.81
CA GLU A 346 -9.73 26.02 32.12
C GLU A 346 -9.30 26.31 30.68
N LEU A 347 -8.00 26.24 30.39
CA LEU A 347 -7.41 26.54 29.09
C LEU A 347 -7.10 25.29 28.25
N VAL A 348 -7.35 24.09 28.79
CA VAL A 348 -7.20 22.84 28.04
C VAL A 348 -8.21 22.80 26.88
N GLY A 349 -7.80 22.26 25.73
CA GLY A 349 -8.62 22.24 24.53
C GLY A 349 -9.71 21.16 24.53
N TYR A 350 -10.90 21.46 25.07
CA TYR A 350 -12.05 20.53 25.16
C TYR A 350 -12.98 20.50 23.94
N SER A 351 -12.51 20.88 22.74
CA SER A 351 -13.31 21.40 21.61
C SER A 351 -13.80 22.82 21.91
N GLY A 352 -13.56 23.77 20.99
CA GLY A 352 -13.73 25.22 21.23
C GLY A 352 -15.09 25.61 21.85
N GLU A 353 -15.19 26.83 22.39
CA GLU A 353 -16.41 27.33 23.03
C GLU A 353 -17.67 27.06 22.18
N GLY A 354 -18.69 26.44 22.78
CA GLY A 354 -19.90 25.99 22.08
C GLY A 354 -19.82 24.61 21.39
N GLY A 355 -18.70 23.91 21.56
CA GLY A 355 -18.50 22.53 21.11
C GLY A 355 -19.37 21.49 21.83
N ALA A 356 -19.29 20.22 21.40
CA ALA A 356 -20.10 19.13 21.93
C ALA A 356 -19.89 18.90 23.44
N PHE A 357 -18.67 19.12 23.93
CA PHE A 357 -18.31 19.01 25.35
C PHE A 357 -19.05 20.04 26.21
N TRP A 358 -18.95 21.32 25.86
CA TRP A 358 -19.61 22.39 26.60
C TRP A 358 -21.14 22.29 26.53
N LYS A 359 -21.68 21.87 25.39
CA LYS A 359 -23.11 21.57 25.24
C LYS A 359 -23.55 20.44 26.18
N ALA A 360 -22.78 19.36 26.26
CA ALA A 360 -23.07 18.25 27.15
C ALA A 360 -23.01 18.67 28.63
N ILE A 361 -22.08 19.56 29.01
CA ILE A 361 -22.02 20.12 30.38
C ILE A 361 -23.32 20.84 30.76
N VAL A 362 -23.83 21.69 29.85
CA VAL A 362 -25.06 22.44 30.08
C VAL A 362 -26.28 21.51 30.09
N GLN A 363 -26.31 20.51 29.21
CA GLN A 363 -27.41 19.55 29.11
C GLN A 363 -27.53 18.67 30.36
N GLU A 364 -26.42 18.14 30.86
CA GLU A 364 -26.40 17.25 32.04
C GLU A 364 -26.42 18.02 33.39
N ARG A 365 -26.36 19.36 33.37
CA ARG A 365 -26.46 20.22 34.57
C ARG A 365 -25.46 19.85 35.68
N LEU A 366 -24.22 19.59 35.30
CA LEU A 366 -23.17 19.17 36.23
C LEU A 366 -22.87 20.21 37.32
N SER A 367 -22.55 19.73 38.53
CA SER A 367 -22.00 20.56 39.60
C SER A 367 -20.59 21.05 39.28
N GLU A 368 -20.11 22.10 39.95
CA GLU A 368 -18.74 22.59 39.77
C GLU A 368 -17.68 21.52 40.09
N GLU A 369 -17.93 20.70 41.11
CA GLU A 369 -17.04 19.59 41.48
C GLU A 369 -16.95 18.55 40.36
N GLN A 370 -18.09 18.16 39.77
CA GLN A 370 -18.11 17.21 38.65
C GLN A 370 -17.47 17.79 37.39
N LYS A 371 -17.65 19.10 37.13
CA LYS A 371 -16.99 19.80 36.01
C LYS A 371 -15.47 19.74 36.15
N VAL A 372 -14.94 20.10 37.32
CA VAL A 372 -13.49 20.06 37.57
C VAL A 372 -12.96 18.62 37.47
N ALA A 373 -13.70 17.64 37.98
CA ALA A 373 -13.33 16.23 37.90
C ALA A 373 -13.24 15.72 36.45
N VAL A 374 -14.26 15.99 35.62
CA VAL A 374 -14.25 15.55 34.21
C VAL A 374 -13.18 16.27 33.39
N MET A 375 -12.95 17.56 33.64
CA MET A 375 -11.87 18.34 33.01
C MET A 375 -10.49 17.75 33.34
N LYS A 376 -10.27 17.39 34.61
CA LYS A 376 -9.04 16.70 35.04
C LYS A 376 -8.89 15.34 34.36
N ALA A 377 -9.96 14.55 34.26
CA ALA A 377 -9.94 13.26 33.56
C ALA A 377 -9.59 13.42 32.06
N CYS A 378 -10.13 14.44 31.41
CA CYS A 378 -9.82 14.78 30.01
C CYS A 378 -8.35 15.16 29.82
N ARG A 379 -7.79 16.02 30.71
CA ARG A 379 -6.36 16.37 30.69
C ARG A 379 -5.49 15.13 30.87
N ASN A 380 -5.80 14.29 31.87
CA ASN A 380 -5.05 13.08 32.17
C ASN A 380 -5.07 12.10 30.99
N PHE A 381 -6.21 11.96 30.32
CA PHE A 381 -6.31 11.16 29.11
C PHE A 381 -5.41 11.69 28.01
N LEU A 382 -5.45 12.98 27.68
CA LEU A 382 -4.60 13.56 26.63
C LEU A 382 -3.12 13.40 26.95
N GLN A 383 -2.73 13.61 28.21
CA GLN A 383 -1.36 13.43 28.65
C GLN A 383 -0.90 11.98 28.44
N ALA A 384 -1.61 11.01 29.02
CA ALA A 384 -1.27 9.59 28.88
C ALA A 384 -1.28 9.16 27.41
N PHE A 385 -2.29 9.61 26.65
CA PHE A 385 -2.42 9.27 25.25
C PHE A 385 -1.25 9.76 24.40
N VAL A 386 -0.78 11.00 24.61
CA VAL A 386 0.39 11.52 23.90
C VAL A 386 1.68 10.83 24.34
N GLU A 387 1.87 10.57 25.64
CA GLU A 387 3.03 9.82 26.15
C GLU A 387 3.12 8.42 25.52
N GLU A 388 1.98 7.74 25.40
CA GLU A 388 1.87 6.42 24.79
C GLU A 388 2.13 6.46 23.27
N LEU A 389 1.77 7.55 22.58
CA LEU A 389 2.11 7.74 21.15
C LEU A 389 3.60 8.00 20.97
N LEU A 390 4.18 8.91 21.76
CA LEU A 390 5.61 9.27 21.68
C LEU A 390 6.53 8.09 22.02
N SER A 391 6.12 7.21 22.94
CA SER A 391 6.90 6.02 23.32
C SER A 391 6.89 4.90 22.28
N ARG A 392 5.92 4.88 21.36
CA ARG A 392 5.74 3.83 20.34
C ARG A 392 6.21 4.21 18.95
N LEU A 393 6.78 5.40 18.78
CA LEU A 393 7.38 5.79 17.51
C LEU A 393 8.58 4.88 17.19
N PRO A 394 8.66 4.31 15.97
CA PRO A 394 9.76 3.42 15.62
C PRO A 394 11.07 4.18 15.45
N SER A 395 12.19 3.49 15.68
CA SER A 395 13.54 4.07 15.50
C SER A 395 13.84 4.47 14.04
N CYS A 396 13.13 3.89 13.07
CA CYS A 396 13.36 4.15 11.64
C CYS A 396 12.63 5.39 11.10
N VAL A 397 12.04 6.23 11.95
CA VAL A 397 11.28 7.43 11.54
C VAL A 397 12.07 8.34 10.59
N GLU A 398 13.37 8.54 10.82
CA GLU A 398 14.22 9.37 9.94
C GLU A 398 14.40 8.74 8.55
N SER A 399 14.45 7.42 8.46
CA SER A 399 14.50 6.67 7.21
C SER A 399 13.22 6.87 6.39
N VAL A 400 12.06 7.00 7.03
CA VAL A 400 10.79 7.27 6.34
C VAL A 400 10.81 8.65 5.67
N THR A 401 11.42 9.64 6.32
CA THR A 401 11.61 10.99 5.75
C THR A 401 12.45 10.96 4.49
N LYS A 402 13.44 10.09 4.46
CA LYS A 402 14.31 9.89 3.32
C LYS A 402 13.62 9.14 2.17
N ILE A 403 12.82 8.11 2.50
CA ILE A 403 12.06 7.34 1.51
C ILE A 403 11.01 8.21 0.79
N ARG A 404 10.54 9.29 1.43
CA ARG A 404 9.61 10.25 0.82
C ARG A 404 10.08 10.80 -0.53
N ALA A 405 11.40 10.92 -0.74
CA ALA A 405 11.97 11.36 -2.02
C ALA A 405 11.57 10.44 -3.20
N PHE A 406 11.26 9.18 -2.94
CA PHE A 406 10.84 8.20 -3.95
C PHE A 406 9.33 8.16 -4.17
N VAL A 407 8.53 8.92 -3.41
CA VAL A 407 7.08 9.01 -3.63
C VAL A 407 6.83 9.65 -5.01
N PRO A 408 6.04 9.03 -5.91
CA PRO A 408 5.92 9.50 -7.30
C PRO A 408 5.52 10.97 -7.44
N SER A 409 4.60 11.46 -6.59
CA SER A 409 4.18 12.87 -6.60
C SER A 409 5.29 13.84 -6.19
N VAL A 410 6.24 13.39 -5.35
CA VAL A 410 7.40 14.17 -4.91
C VAL A 410 8.52 14.10 -5.94
N ALA A 411 8.84 12.89 -6.41
CA ALA A 411 9.92 12.65 -7.38
C ALA A 411 9.65 13.31 -8.75
N LEU A 412 8.38 13.38 -9.16
CA LEU A 412 7.95 13.95 -10.44
C LEU A 412 7.56 15.43 -10.32
N SER A 413 7.67 16.03 -9.13
CA SER A 413 7.34 17.44 -8.91
C SER A 413 8.36 18.37 -9.58
N ALA A 414 7.88 19.32 -10.39
CA ALA A 414 8.71 20.37 -10.98
C ALA A 414 9.23 21.38 -9.94
N ARG A 415 8.58 21.50 -8.77
CA ARG A 415 9.01 22.35 -7.65
C ARG A 415 9.36 21.47 -6.45
N GLY A 416 10.59 21.56 -5.95
CA GLY A 416 11.04 20.76 -4.80
C GLY A 416 11.48 19.34 -5.17
N ARG A 417 11.87 19.10 -6.43
CA ARG A 417 12.68 17.92 -6.80
C ARG A 417 13.89 17.91 -5.86
N PRO A 418 14.06 16.89 -5.00
CA PRO A 418 15.23 16.80 -4.16
C PRO A 418 16.47 16.88 -5.07
N ARG A 419 17.43 17.76 -4.77
CA ARG A 419 18.76 17.62 -5.38
C ARG A 419 19.24 16.23 -5.00
N PHE A 420 19.54 15.38 -5.98
CA PHE A 420 20.07 14.04 -5.75
C PHE A 420 21.49 14.19 -5.20
N SER A 421 21.65 14.52 -3.92
CA SER A 421 22.93 14.42 -3.21
C SER A 421 23.27 12.96 -2.87
N GLY A 422 22.86 12.01 -3.73
CA GLY A 422 22.81 10.57 -3.48
C GLY A 422 21.64 10.12 -2.59
N PRO A 423 21.29 8.82 -2.62
CA PRO A 423 20.44 8.23 -1.59
C PRO A 423 21.11 8.43 -0.22
N PRO A 424 20.34 8.49 0.88
CA PRO A 424 20.93 8.70 2.20
C PRO A 424 21.95 7.60 2.51
N LYS A 425 23.17 8.01 2.89
CA LYS A 425 24.29 7.08 3.13
C LYS A 425 23.99 6.00 4.18
N ASP A 426 23.01 6.23 5.04
CA ASP A 426 22.48 5.31 6.07
C ASP A 426 21.40 4.34 5.56
N LEU A 427 20.73 4.67 4.46
CA LEU A 427 19.89 3.74 3.71
C LEU A 427 20.70 2.99 2.65
N ILE A 428 21.96 3.36 2.45
CA ILE A 428 22.91 2.65 1.61
C ILE A 428 23.74 1.75 2.50
N SER A 429 23.94 0.50 2.07
CA SER A 429 24.78 -0.42 2.81
C SER A 429 26.25 0.03 2.82
N THR A 430 26.85 0.15 4.01
CA THR A 430 28.31 0.21 4.22
C THR A 430 28.98 -1.16 4.01
N TYR A 431 28.37 -2.12 3.31
CA TYR A 431 29.12 -3.20 2.64
C TYR A 431 30.13 -2.67 1.59
N VAL A 432 30.21 -1.35 1.44
CA VAL A 432 31.30 -0.57 0.87
C VAL A 432 32.39 -0.32 1.95
N ALA A 433 32.70 -1.31 2.81
CA ALA A 433 33.97 -1.31 3.57
C ALA A 433 35.14 -1.86 2.70
N CYS A 434 34.83 -2.39 1.52
CA CYS A 434 35.72 -2.30 0.36
C CYS A 434 35.00 -1.45 -0.68
N SER A 435 35.26 -0.14 -0.67
CA SER A 435 34.76 0.73 -1.71
C SER A 435 35.32 0.32 -3.07
N PRO A 436 34.48 -0.06 -4.06
CA PRO A 436 34.95 -0.15 -5.45
C PRO A 436 35.46 1.20 -5.94
N MET A 437 35.03 2.32 -5.32
CA MET A 437 35.46 3.67 -5.70
C MET A 437 36.94 3.93 -5.44
N HIS A 438 37.59 3.18 -4.54
CA HIS A 438 39.05 3.28 -4.34
C HIS A 438 39.85 2.33 -5.23
N MET A 439 39.20 1.30 -5.82
CA MET A 439 39.82 0.34 -6.75
C MET A 439 39.67 0.75 -8.23
N LEU A 440 38.79 1.71 -8.54
CA LEU A 440 38.50 2.15 -9.91
C LEU A 440 39.21 3.45 -10.33
N GLY A 441 39.88 4.16 -9.42
CA GLY A 441 40.69 5.34 -9.76
C GLY A 441 39.93 6.51 -10.40
N LEU A 442 38.59 6.56 -10.29
CA LEU A 442 37.77 7.62 -10.87
C LEU A 442 37.65 8.80 -9.90
N SER A 443 37.72 10.03 -10.45
CA SER A 443 37.62 11.26 -9.67
C SER A 443 36.15 11.60 -9.33
N GLU A 444 35.92 12.42 -8.30
CA GLU A 444 34.57 12.87 -7.91
C GLU A 444 33.82 13.60 -9.04
N GLU A 445 34.54 14.22 -9.99
CA GLU A 445 33.95 14.88 -11.17
C GLU A 445 33.34 13.89 -12.18
N GLU A 446 33.95 12.72 -12.37
CA GLU A 446 33.43 11.70 -13.32
C GLU A 446 32.14 11.04 -12.80
N ALA A 447 31.92 11.07 -11.49
CA ALA A 447 30.69 10.58 -10.86
C ALA A 447 29.52 11.56 -10.98
N GLU A 448 29.78 12.87 -11.06
CA GLU A 448 28.74 13.89 -11.26
C GLU A 448 28.22 13.93 -12.70
N GLU A 449 29.04 13.56 -13.69
CA GLU A 449 28.63 13.52 -15.10
C GLU A 449 27.75 12.30 -15.45
N MET A 450 27.74 11.27 -14.58
CA MET A 450 26.95 10.04 -14.74
C MET A 450 25.56 10.07 -14.07
N ALA A 451 25.24 11.13 -13.30
CA ALA A 451 23.98 11.31 -12.57
C ALA A 451 22.99 12.23 -13.31
#